data_AF-A0A0H4KIL9-F1
#
_entry.id   AF-A0A0H4KIL9-F1
#
_cell.length_a   1.000
_cell.length_b   1.000
_cell.length_c   1.000
_cell.angle_alpha   90.00
_cell.angle_beta   90.00
_cell.angle_gamma   90.00
#
_symmetry.space_group_name_H-M   'P 1'
#
loop_
_entity.id
_entity.type
_entity.pdbx_description
1 polymer ?
#
loop_
_entity_poly.entity_id
_entity_poly.type
_entity_poly.pdbx_seq_one_letter_code
_entity_poly.pdbx_strand_id
1 'polypeptide(L)'
;MKRLLSICATVIVVGSLMSGCSATKDAFQKANGVILYGNQQQISDALNQDKKDIKEKDEYTIKVAEDGKQDMMILDKTTAKALVEKKLLKEVTKDNDTEAITSLPKVTKDINALFAKQEVKEMNLAGQNSKIIYGGNKIIGDGRSYVYEFLIVDDSQFTAIKGTEKKMAVIKYDKNPDKKLSEFNVDEVQLVKVGK
;
A
#
# COMPACT_ATOMS: atom_id res chain seq x y z
N MET A 1 -20.14 73.39 17.61
CA MET A 1 -19.51 72.24 18.28
C MET A 1 -19.38 71.10 17.26
N LYS A 2 -18.22 70.41 17.29
CA LYS A 2 -17.74 69.27 16.49
C LYS A 2 -18.87 68.28 16.14
N ARG A 3 -18.94 67.67 14.95
CA ARG A 3 -18.15 66.51 14.42
C ARG A 3 -18.33 66.49 12.88
N LEU A 4 -17.32 66.72 12.03
CA LEU A 4 -16.29 65.81 11.49
C LEU A 4 -16.77 64.48 10.88
N LEU A 5 -16.53 64.37 9.56
CA LEU A 5 -16.13 63.19 8.75
C LEU A 5 -17.27 62.20 8.40
N SER A 6 -17.35 61.57 7.22
CA SER A 6 -16.34 61.31 6.20
C SER A 6 -16.99 61.00 4.85
N ILE A 7 -16.37 61.47 3.77
CA ILE A 7 -16.58 61.04 2.38
C ILE A 7 -15.82 59.74 2.17
N CYS A 8 -16.44 58.70 1.61
CA CYS A 8 -15.79 57.63 0.85
C CYS A 8 -16.84 57.10 -0.14
N ALA A 9 -16.94 57.57 -1.39
CA ALA A 9 -16.04 57.30 -2.51
C ALA A 9 -15.78 55.79 -2.72
N THR A 10 -16.47 55.26 -3.72
CA THR A 10 -16.36 53.95 -4.32
C THR A 10 -14.91 53.59 -4.67
N VAL A 11 -14.43 52.41 -4.24
CA VAL A 11 -13.24 51.78 -4.83
C VAL A 11 -13.65 50.44 -5.41
N ILE A 12 -13.57 50.38 -6.73
CA ILE A 12 -13.77 49.24 -7.61
C ILE A 12 -12.43 48.49 -7.72
N VAL A 13 -12.52 47.15 -7.69
CA VAL A 13 -11.54 46.14 -8.14
C VAL A 13 -10.26 45.96 -7.31
N VAL A 14 -10.12 44.77 -6.73
CA VAL A 14 -9.00 43.88 -7.07
C VAL A 14 -9.56 42.46 -7.17
N GLY A 15 -9.55 41.89 -8.37
CA GLY A 15 -9.76 40.46 -8.55
C GLY A 15 -8.67 39.70 -7.82
N SER A 16 -9.03 38.89 -6.84
CA SER A 16 -8.16 37.83 -6.37
C SER A 16 -8.04 36.82 -7.50
N LEU A 17 -7.01 37.00 -8.32
CA LEU A 17 -6.36 35.88 -8.99
C LEU A 17 -6.15 34.85 -7.88
N MET A 18 -6.95 33.78 -7.89
CA MET A 18 -6.60 32.56 -7.20
C MET A 18 -5.34 32.04 -7.88
N SER A 19 -4.20 32.58 -7.47
CA SER A 19 -2.86 32.01 -7.64
C SER A 19 -2.73 30.77 -6.74
N GLY A 20 -3.74 29.91 -6.75
CA GLY A 20 -3.76 28.62 -6.07
C GLY A 20 -3.45 27.53 -7.09
N CYS A 21 -2.32 27.63 -7.77
CA CYS A 21 -1.90 26.62 -8.75
C CYS A 21 -0.41 26.29 -8.62
N SER A 22 -0.02 25.92 -7.41
CA SER A 22 1.25 25.25 -7.14
C SER A 22 1.12 24.08 -6.18
N ALA A 23 0.04 23.99 -5.38
CA ALA A 23 -0.22 22.86 -4.49
C ALA A 23 -1.00 21.69 -5.12
N THR A 24 -1.58 21.87 -6.32
CA THR A 24 -2.38 20.84 -7.00
C THR A 24 -1.57 19.92 -7.93
N LYS A 25 -0.29 20.22 -8.18
CA LYS A 25 0.55 19.38 -9.06
C LYS A 25 1.06 18.10 -8.38
N ASP A 26 1.24 18.11 -7.07
CA ASP A 26 1.67 16.92 -6.32
C ASP A 26 0.50 16.07 -5.80
N ALA A 27 -0.69 16.66 -5.63
CA ALA A 27 -1.91 15.95 -5.23
C ALA A 27 -2.46 15.01 -6.33
N PHE A 28 -1.98 15.13 -7.57
CA PHE A 28 -2.30 14.23 -8.68
C PHE A 28 -1.04 13.54 -9.21
N GLN A 29 -0.20 12.99 -8.33
CA GLN A 29 0.71 11.94 -8.80
C GLN A 29 -0.14 10.72 -9.16
N LYS A 30 -0.62 10.73 -10.42
CA LYS A 30 -1.43 9.66 -11.00
C LYS A 30 -0.72 8.34 -10.72
N ALA A 31 -1.48 7.39 -10.21
CA ALA A 31 -1.01 6.03 -10.05
C ALA A 31 -0.36 5.55 -11.35
N ASN A 32 0.73 4.81 -11.21
CA ASN A 32 1.57 4.34 -12.30
C ASN A 32 1.78 2.83 -12.23
N GLY A 33 1.04 2.14 -11.37
CA GLY A 33 1.16 0.71 -11.21
C GLY A 33 -0.07 0.08 -10.62
N VAL A 34 -0.08 -1.25 -10.62
CA VAL A 34 -1.08 -2.06 -9.94
C VAL A 34 -0.38 -3.13 -9.09
N ILE A 35 -1.03 -3.53 -8.01
CA ILE A 35 -0.72 -4.77 -7.30
C ILE A 35 -1.83 -5.76 -7.62
N LEU A 36 -1.46 -6.96 -8.06
CA LEU A 36 -2.38 -8.06 -8.32
C LEU A 36 -2.14 -9.16 -7.29
N TYR A 37 -3.21 -9.75 -6.78
CA TYR A 37 -3.18 -10.89 -5.87
C TYR A 37 -3.95 -12.05 -6.48
N GLY A 38 -3.37 -13.25 -6.51
CA GLY A 38 -4.03 -14.42 -7.07
C GLY A 38 -3.19 -15.68 -6.96
N ASN A 39 -3.69 -16.78 -7.50
CA ASN A 39 -2.89 -17.98 -7.70
C ASN A 39 -1.86 -17.80 -8.84
N GLN A 40 -0.94 -18.75 -8.99
CA GLN A 40 0.11 -18.72 -10.02
C GLN A 40 -0.45 -18.54 -11.44
N GLN A 41 -1.55 -19.20 -11.78
CA GLN A 41 -2.14 -19.16 -13.10
C GLN A 41 -2.78 -17.80 -13.38
N GLN A 42 -3.60 -17.29 -12.46
CA GLN A 42 -4.23 -15.97 -12.56
C GLN A 42 -3.18 -14.86 -12.76
N ILE A 43 -2.09 -14.88 -11.99
CA ILE A 43 -1.02 -13.89 -12.14
C ILE A 43 -0.28 -14.07 -13.47
N SER A 44 0.03 -15.31 -13.89
CA SER A 44 0.66 -15.54 -15.19
C SER A 44 -0.20 -15.06 -16.35
N ASP A 45 -1.51 -15.29 -16.29
CA ASP A 45 -2.45 -14.89 -17.34
C ASP A 45 -2.56 -13.37 -17.42
N ALA A 46 -2.69 -12.69 -16.27
CA ALA A 46 -2.70 -11.23 -16.20
C ALA A 46 -1.43 -10.60 -16.78
N LEU A 47 -0.26 -11.14 -16.44
CA LEU A 47 1.03 -10.64 -16.94
C LEU A 47 1.22 -10.91 -18.45
N ASN A 48 0.67 -12.02 -18.96
CA ASN A 48 0.70 -12.33 -20.38
C ASN A 48 -0.26 -11.45 -21.18
N GLN A 49 -1.46 -11.21 -20.65
CA GLN A 49 -2.48 -10.32 -21.23
C GLN A 49 -1.91 -8.92 -21.49
N ASP A 50 -1.13 -8.39 -20.55
CA ASP A 50 -0.66 -7.00 -20.60
C ASP A 50 0.83 -6.81 -20.93
N LYS A 51 1.51 -7.89 -21.35
CA LYS A 51 2.98 -7.94 -21.51
C LYS A 51 3.58 -6.77 -22.30
N LYS A 52 2.84 -6.19 -23.26
CA LYS A 52 3.32 -5.10 -24.13
C LYS A 52 3.35 -3.74 -23.43
N ASP A 53 2.48 -3.53 -22.44
CA ASP A 53 2.34 -2.24 -21.75
C ASP A 53 3.12 -2.21 -20.43
N ILE A 54 3.52 -3.38 -19.92
CA ILE A 54 4.31 -3.53 -18.69
C ILE A 54 5.71 -2.93 -18.91
N LYS A 55 6.06 -1.96 -18.07
CA LYS A 55 7.40 -1.35 -18.04
C LYS A 55 8.34 -2.13 -17.11
N GLU A 56 7.87 -2.39 -15.89
CA GLU A 56 8.59 -3.15 -14.87
C GLU A 56 7.58 -4.06 -14.18
N LYS A 57 8.02 -5.26 -13.78
CA LYS A 57 7.21 -6.16 -12.97
C LYS A 57 8.07 -6.92 -11.98
N ASP A 58 7.49 -7.21 -10.83
CA ASP A 58 8.03 -8.13 -9.83
C ASP A 58 6.92 -9.08 -9.37
N GLU A 59 7.28 -10.33 -9.10
CA GLU A 59 6.38 -11.36 -8.64
C GLU A 59 6.91 -11.94 -7.33
N TYR A 60 6.05 -11.96 -6.31
CA TYR A 60 6.39 -12.45 -4.98
C TYR A 60 5.49 -13.62 -4.61
N THR A 61 6.06 -14.63 -3.96
CA THR A 61 5.25 -15.64 -3.27
C THR A 61 4.81 -15.06 -1.94
N ILE A 62 3.52 -15.14 -1.67
CA ILE A 62 2.93 -14.80 -0.37
C ILE A 62 2.18 -16.03 0.15
N LYS A 63 1.90 -16.06 1.44
CA LYS A 63 0.96 -17.05 2.01
C LYS A 63 -0.25 -16.32 2.57
N VAL A 64 -1.42 -16.92 2.41
CA VAL A 64 -2.64 -16.47 3.08
C VAL A 64 -3.08 -17.54 4.05
N ALA A 65 -3.20 -17.17 5.33
CA ALA A 65 -3.63 -18.07 6.39
C ALA A 65 -4.89 -17.50 7.05
N GLU A 66 -5.83 -18.39 7.39
CA GLU A 66 -6.99 -18.03 8.22
C GLU A 66 -6.54 -17.91 9.68
N ASP A 67 -6.77 -16.75 10.31
CA ASP A 67 -6.56 -16.54 11.75
C ASP A 67 -7.90 -16.48 12.52
N GLY A 68 -8.80 -17.42 12.22
CA GLY A 68 -10.09 -17.60 12.90
C GLY A 68 -11.13 -16.49 12.75
N LYS A 69 -10.73 -15.27 12.38
CA LYS A 69 -11.60 -14.09 12.20
C LYS A 69 -11.51 -13.47 10.81
N GLN A 70 -10.35 -13.55 10.16
CA GLN A 70 -10.08 -12.97 8.84
C GLN A 70 -8.80 -13.57 8.23
N ASP A 71 -8.64 -13.39 6.92
CA ASP A 71 -7.45 -13.79 6.19
C ASP A 71 -6.27 -12.87 6.51
N MET A 72 -5.12 -13.48 6.81
CA MET A 72 -3.85 -12.80 7.04
C MET A 72 -2.86 -13.15 5.94
N MET A 73 -2.24 -12.12 5.36
CA MET A 73 -1.12 -12.30 4.45
C MET A 73 0.18 -12.46 5.22
N ILE A 74 1.03 -13.36 4.76
CA ILE A 74 2.35 -13.61 5.33
C ILE A 74 3.37 -13.36 4.24
N LEU A 75 4.36 -12.54 4.57
CA LEU A 75 5.47 -12.14 3.72
C LEU A 75 6.78 -12.57 4.36
N ASP A 76 7.72 -13.02 3.55
CA ASP A 76 9.11 -13.03 3.98
C ASP A 76 9.68 -11.60 4.06
N LYS A 77 10.78 -11.46 4.79
CA LYS A 77 11.43 -10.18 5.04
C LYS A 77 12.02 -9.60 3.77
N THR A 78 12.52 -10.44 2.87
CA THR A 78 13.05 -10.00 1.56
C THR A 78 11.97 -9.33 0.70
N THR A 79 10.80 -9.93 0.59
CA THR A 79 9.63 -9.37 -0.11
C THR A 79 9.22 -8.05 0.52
N ALA A 80 9.12 -8.00 1.85
CA ALA A 80 8.75 -6.77 2.53
C ALA A 80 9.76 -5.63 2.32
N LYS A 81 11.06 -5.93 2.22
CA LYS A 81 12.09 -4.92 1.87
C LYS A 81 11.90 -4.38 0.46
N ALA A 82 11.62 -5.27 -0.51
CA ALA A 82 11.35 -4.84 -1.88
C ALA A 82 10.12 -3.92 -1.96
N LEU A 83 9.09 -4.17 -1.14
CA LEU A 83 7.93 -3.27 -1.03
C LEU A 83 8.30 -1.90 -0.41
N VAL A 84 9.19 -1.86 0.58
CA VAL A 84 9.70 -0.60 1.16
C VAL A 84 10.48 0.20 0.12
N GLU A 85 11.38 -0.44 -0.62
CA GLU A 85 12.16 0.19 -1.70
C GLU A 85 11.27 0.79 -2.78
N LYS A 86 10.17 0.09 -3.12
CA LYS A 86 9.15 0.56 -4.06
C LYS A 86 8.16 1.56 -3.45
N LYS A 87 8.32 1.96 -2.19
CA LYS A 87 7.41 2.86 -1.46
C LYS A 87 5.98 2.36 -1.35
N LEU A 88 5.80 1.04 -1.40
CA LEU A 88 4.51 0.35 -1.33
C LEU A 88 4.15 -0.09 0.08
N LEU A 89 5.10 -0.23 1.00
CA LEU A 89 4.76 -0.43 2.41
C LEU A 89 4.56 0.91 3.09
N LYS A 90 3.34 1.19 3.56
CA LYS A 90 2.96 2.51 4.05
C LYS A 90 2.34 2.48 5.43
N GLU A 91 2.55 3.54 6.19
CA GLU A 91 1.84 3.82 7.42
C GLU A 91 0.61 4.68 7.16
N VAL A 92 -0.49 4.32 7.80
CA VAL A 92 -1.73 5.11 7.77
C VAL A 92 -1.63 6.18 8.85
N THR A 93 -1.72 7.45 8.45
CA THR A 93 -1.65 8.59 9.35
C THR A 93 -3.01 8.88 9.99
N LYS A 94 -3.07 9.85 10.91
CA LYS A 94 -4.31 10.21 11.63
C LYS A 94 -5.42 10.71 10.70
N ASP A 95 -5.06 11.30 9.56
CA ASP A 95 -6.02 11.87 8.60
C ASP A 95 -6.49 10.84 7.55
N ASN A 96 -6.19 9.55 7.76
CA ASN A 96 -6.36 8.45 6.79
C ASN A 96 -5.53 8.60 5.50
N ASP A 97 -4.56 9.52 5.50
CA ASP A 97 -3.52 9.56 4.48
C ASP A 97 -2.50 8.43 4.69
N THR A 98 -1.61 8.23 3.70
CA THR A 98 -0.61 7.17 3.74
C THR A 98 0.78 7.70 3.42
N GLU A 99 1.76 7.30 4.23
CA GLU A 99 3.15 7.67 4.05
C GLU A 99 4.02 6.42 3.90
N ALA A 100 4.87 6.39 2.87
CA ALA A 100 5.78 5.27 2.66
C ALA A 100 6.81 5.21 3.79
N ILE A 101 6.93 4.05 4.42
CA ILE A 101 7.98 3.86 5.42
C ILE A 101 9.33 3.69 4.73
N THR A 102 10.40 4.05 5.43
CA THR A 102 11.77 3.99 4.89
C THR A 102 12.56 2.79 5.38
N SER A 103 12.04 2.05 6.36
CA SER A 103 12.68 0.86 6.92
C SER A 103 11.66 -0.06 7.58
N LEU A 104 11.93 -1.36 7.57
CA LEU A 104 11.13 -2.33 8.30
C LEU A 104 11.45 -2.30 9.80
N PRO A 105 10.48 -2.62 10.68
CA PRO A 105 10.79 -2.93 12.07
C PRO A 105 11.69 -4.17 12.15
N LYS A 106 12.22 -4.42 13.34
CA LYS A 106 13.09 -5.59 13.58
C LYS A 106 12.30 -6.88 13.37
N VAL A 107 12.67 -7.61 12.32
CA VAL A 107 12.21 -8.98 12.03
C VAL A 107 13.40 -9.92 12.07
N THR A 108 13.31 -10.97 12.90
CA THR A 108 14.32 -12.02 13.11
C THR A 108 13.62 -13.37 13.25
N LYS A 109 14.36 -14.48 13.31
CA LYS A 109 13.77 -15.82 13.51
C LYS A 109 12.87 -15.91 14.75
N ASP A 110 13.22 -15.17 15.81
CA ASP A 110 12.45 -15.15 17.06
C ASP A 110 11.43 -14.01 17.16
N ILE A 111 11.40 -13.08 16.18
CA ILE A 111 10.58 -11.86 16.23
C ILE A 111 9.94 -11.62 14.87
N ASN A 112 8.61 -11.78 14.81
CA ASN A 112 7.80 -11.45 13.65
C ASN A 112 7.10 -10.09 13.86
N ALA A 113 6.79 -9.40 12.77
CA ALA A 113 6.10 -8.10 12.81
C ALA A 113 4.70 -8.21 12.19
N LEU A 114 3.67 -7.94 12.98
CA LEU A 114 2.27 -7.92 12.55
C LEU A 114 1.80 -6.50 12.29
N PHE A 115 1.10 -6.29 11.18
CA PHE A 115 0.52 -5.00 10.83
C PHE A 115 -0.98 -5.15 10.61
N ALA A 116 -1.74 -4.35 11.34
CA ALA A 116 -3.19 -4.40 11.40
C ALA A 116 -3.74 -3.00 11.70
N LYS A 117 -5.01 -2.74 11.39
CA LYS A 117 -5.63 -1.44 11.70
C LYS A 117 -5.70 -1.17 13.21
N GLN A 118 -6.00 -2.20 13.97
CA GLN A 118 -6.11 -2.15 15.43
C GLN A 118 -4.96 -2.93 16.05
N GLU A 119 -4.55 -2.52 17.24
CA GLU A 119 -3.54 -3.25 18.01
C GLU A 119 -4.06 -4.63 18.39
N VAL A 120 -3.29 -5.66 18.01
CA VAL A 120 -3.56 -7.04 18.39
C VAL A 120 -2.61 -7.40 19.52
N LYS A 121 -3.17 -7.64 20.71
CA LYS A 121 -2.39 -7.88 21.93
C LYS A 121 -1.81 -9.30 21.99
N GLU A 122 -2.51 -10.27 21.41
CA GLU A 122 -2.11 -11.68 21.42
C GLU A 122 -2.50 -12.31 20.09
N MET A 123 -1.54 -12.95 19.43
CA MET A 123 -1.72 -13.71 18.20
C MET A 123 -0.82 -14.93 18.28
N ASN A 124 -1.38 -16.10 18.00
CA ASN A 124 -0.65 -17.35 17.94
C ASN A 124 -0.82 -17.92 16.54
N LEU A 125 0.26 -17.96 15.76
CA LEU A 125 0.26 -18.66 14.49
C LEU A 125 0.60 -20.13 14.73
N ALA A 126 -0.28 -21.03 14.25
CA ALA A 126 -0.11 -22.45 14.44
C ALA A 126 1.27 -22.92 13.91
N GLY A 127 2.09 -23.47 14.80
CA GLY A 127 3.43 -23.96 14.48
C GLY A 127 4.55 -22.92 14.56
N GLN A 128 4.31 -21.73 15.10
CA GLN A 128 5.32 -20.70 15.35
C GLN A 128 5.54 -20.51 16.86
N ASN A 129 6.80 -20.55 17.30
CA ASN A 129 7.24 -20.21 18.67
C ASN A 129 7.85 -18.79 18.75
N SER A 130 7.79 -18.03 17.66
CA SER A 130 8.34 -16.70 17.56
C SER A 130 7.43 -15.68 18.23
N LYS A 131 8.02 -14.65 18.82
CA LYS A 131 7.27 -13.52 19.38
C LYS A 131 6.70 -12.70 18.23
N ILE A 132 5.40 -12.44 18.26
CA ILE A 132 4.76 -11.51 17.33
C ILE A 132 4.71 -10.13 17.99
N ILE A 133 5.23 -9.11 17.31
CA ILE A 133 5.19 -7.72 17.75
C ILE A 133 4.28 -6.93 16.81
N TYR A 134 3.36 -6.16 17.38
CA TYR A 134 2.54 -5.23 16.62
C TYR A 134 3.41 -4.08 16.05
N GLY A 135 3.46 -3.99 14.74
CA GLY A 135 4.21 -3.00 13.95
C GLY A 135 3.38 -1.77 13.54
N GLY A 136 2.15 -1.65 14.04
CA GLY A 136 1.27 -0.50 13.79
C GLY A 136 0.32 -0.67 12.60
N ASN A 137 -0.46 0.38 12.35
CA ASN A 137 -1.40 0.47 11.24
C ASN A 137 -0.67 0.76 9.93
N LYS A 138 -0.07 -0.29 9.36
CA LYS A 138 0.56 -0.26 8.06
C LYS A 138 -0.25 -1.07 7.04
N ILE A 139 -0.03 -0.75 5.77
CA ILE A 139 -0.71 -1.32 4.60
C ILE A 139 0.31 -1.53 3.46
N ILE A 140 -0.10 -2.29 2.46
CA ILE A 140 0.61 -2.45 1.19
C ILE A 140 -0.20 -1.70 0.12
N GLY A 141 0.47 -0.85 -0.65
CA GLY A 141 -0.15 0.04 -1.63
C GLY A 141 -0.66 1.36 -1.02
N ASP A 142 -1.71 1.91 -1.64
CA ASP A 142 -2.30 3.22 -1.31
C ASP A 142 -3.56 3.12 -0.42
N GLY A 143 -4.00 1.91 -0.12
CA GLY A 143 -5.18 1.57 0.69
C GLY A 143 -5.11 0.13 1.18
N ARG A 144 -5.90 -0.22 2.21
CA ARG A 144 -5.97 -1.59 2.73
C ARG A 144 -6.80 -2.45 1.77
N SER A 145 -6.16 -3.40 1.09
CA SER A 145 -6.78 -4.28 0.08
C SER A 145 -6.30 -5.72 0.26
N TYR A 146 -7.06 -6.67 -0.27
CA TYR A 146 -6.90 -8.14 -0.22
C TYR A 146 -7.00 -8.77 1.18
N VAL A 147 -6.27 -8.25 2.17
CA VAL A 147 -6.30 -8.74 3.56
C VAL A 147 -6.42 -7.59 4.55
N TYR A 148 -6.95 -7.89 5.74
CA TYR A 148 -7.02 -6.90 6.81
C TYR A 148 -5.72 -6.77 7.59
N GLU A 149 -4.89 -7.82 7.61
CA GLU A 149 -3.66 -7.88 8.36
C GLU A 149 -2.56 -8.58 7.57
N PHE A 150 -1.31 -8.19 7.80
CA PHE A 150 -0.18 -8.92 7.27
C PHE A 150 0.94 -9.08 8.27
N LEU A 151 1.66 -10.19 8.16
CA LEU A 151 2.78 -10.56 9.00
C LEU A 151 4.05 -10.62 8.15
N ILE A 152 5.12 -10.00 8.66
CA ILE A 152 6.47 -10.17 8.12
C ILE A 152 7.24 -11.11 9.02
N VAL A 153 7.83 -12.14 8.43
CA VAL A 153 8.64 -13.15 9.10
C VAL A 153 10.05 -13.17 8.54
N ASP A 154 10.98 -13.79 9.28
CA ASP A 154 12.29 -14.10 8.74
C ASP A 154 12.18 -15.06 7.54
N ASP A 155 12.99 -14.84 6.50
CA ASP A 155 12.96 -15.64 5.27
C ASP A 155 13.11 -17.14 5.55
N SER A 156 13.91 -17.52 6.55
CA SER A 156 14.11 -18.92 6.93
C SER A 156 12.87 -19.58 7.55
N GLN A 157 11.91 -18.78 8.03
CA GLN A 157 10.67 -19.28 8.64
C GLN A 157 9.53 -19.37 7.63
N PHE A 158 9.58 -18.59 6.54
CA PHE A 158 8.47 -18.45 5.60
C PHE A 158 7.97 -19.80 5.06
N THR A 159 8.86 -20.69 4.64
CA THR A 159 8.51 -22.01 4.09
C THR A 159 7.78 -22.89 5.10
N ALA A 160 8.13 -22.81 6.39
CA ALA A 160 7.56 -23.66 7.44
C ALA A 160 6.16 -23.21 7.89
N ILE A 161 5.80 -21.95 7.64
CA ILE A 161 4.48 -21.42 8.02
C ILE A 161 3.39 -22.03 7.14
N LYS A 162 2.31 -22.49 7.77
CA LYS A 162 1.12 -22.99 7.07
C LYS A 162 0.33 -21.83 6.47
N GLY A 163 -0.18 -22.03 5.27
CA GLY A 163 -1.02 -21.08 4.55
C GLY A 163 -1.13 -21.46 3.08
N THR A 164 -2.15 -20.95 2.41
CA THR A 164 -2.31 -21.12 0.97
C THR A 164 -1.29 -20.24 0.25
N GLU A 165 -0.40 -20.85 -0.53
CA GLU A 165 0.54 -20.10 -1.36
C GLU A 165 -0.20 -19.37 -2.48
N LYS A 166 0.07 -18.07 -2.57
CA LYS A 166 -0.47 -17.15 -3.57
C LYS A 166 0.67 -16.34 -4.16
N LYS A 167 0.36 -15.60 -5.21
CA LYS A 167 1.26 -14.68 -5.88
C LYS A 167 0.76 -13.25 -5.71
N MET A 168 1.71 -12.36 -5.43
CA MET A 168 1.54 -10.92 -5.48
C MET A 168 2.41 -10.39 -6.61
N ALA A 169 1.80 -9.79 -7.63
CA ALA A 169 2.55 -9.12 -8.69
C ALA A 169 2.47 -7.61 -8.51
N VAL A 170 3.61 -6.94 -8.54
CA VAL A 170 3.70 -5.48 -8.60
C VAL A 170 4.07 -5.11 -10.03
N ILE A 171 3.21 -4.38 -10.71
CA ILE A 171 3.39 -4.00 -12.10
C ILE A 171 3.44 -2.48 -12.18
N LYS A 172 4.41 -1.96 -12.92
CA LYS A 172 4.56 -0.54 -13.21
C LYS A 172 4.41 -0.30 -14.70
N TYR A 173 3.71 0.77 -15.04
CA TYR A 173 3.39 1.19 -16.40
C TYR A 173 3.97 2.57 -16.68
N ASP A 174 4.09 2.92 -17.96
CA ASP A 174 4.44 4.30 -18.37
C ASP A 174 3.25 5.27 -18.24
N LYS A 175 2.03 4.74 -18.21
CA LYS A 175 0.77 5.51 -18.11
C LYS A 175 -0.07 4.99 -16.94
N ASN A 176 -1.03 5.80 -16.49
CA ASN A 176 -1.96 5.38 -15.45
C ASN A 176 -2.78 4.15 -15.92
N PRO A 177 -2.75 3.02 -15.19
CA PRO A 177 -3.45 1.79 -15.56
C PRO A 177 -4.89 1.70 -15.02
N ASP A 178 -5.49 2.79 -14.54
CA ASP A 178 -6.85 2.83 -13.95
C ASP A 178 -7.93 2.08 -14.77
N LYS A 179 -7.88 2.18 -16.10
CA LYS A 179 -8.83 1.50 -16.98
C LYS A 179 -8.62 -0.01 -17.09
N LYS A 180 -7.46 -0.52 -16.69
CA LYS A 180 -7.09 -1.94 -16.80
C LYS A 180 -7.55 -2.76 -15.60
N LEU A 181 -7.96 -2.13 -14.48
CA LEU A 181 -8.29 -2.87 -13.25
C LEU A 181 -9.38 -3.93 -13.49
N SER A 182 -10.43 -3.58 -14.22
CA SER A 182 -11.54 -4.50 -14.51
C SER A 182 -11.19 -5.61 -15.49
N GLU A 183 -10.01 -5.58 -16.11
CA GLU A 183 -9.59 -6.57 -17.10
C GLU A 183 -8.86 -7.76 -16.46
N PHE A 184 -8.42 -7.65 -15.20
CA PHE A 184 -7.66 -8.69 -14.53
C PHE A 184 -8.59 -9.70 -13.84
N ASN A 185 -8.52 -10.96 -14.25
CA ASN A 185 -9.20 -12.07 -13.56
C ASN A 185 -8.32 -12.63 -12.44
N VAL A 186 -8.22 -11.89 -11.34
CA VAL A 186 -7.40 -12.18 -10.16
C VAL A 186 -8.25 -12.11 -8.88
N ASP A 187 -7.70 -12.53 -7.74
CA ASP A 187 -8.43 -12.48 -6.47
C ASP A 187 -8.66 -11.03 -6.01
N GLU A 188 -7.69 -10.15 -6.25
CA GLU A 188 -7.78 -8.72 -5.95
C GLU A 188 -6.81 -7.90 -6.81
N VAL A 189 -7.21 -6.66 -7.12
CA VAL A 189 -6.39 -5.68 -7.85
C VAL A 189 -6.47 -4.31 -7.19
N GLN A 190 -5.31 -3.70 -6.98
CA GLN A 190 -5.22 -2.37 -6.40
C GLN A 190 -4.39 -1.44 -7.29
N LEU A 191 -4.94 -0.26 -7.56
CA LEU A 191 -4.22 0.84 -8.20
C LEU A 191 -3.23 1.46 -7.19
N VAL A 192 -1.96 1.59 -7.58
CA VAL A 192 -0.91 2.10 -6.69
C VAL A 192 0.05 3.07 -7.38
N LYS A 193 0.71 3.87 -6.55
CA LYS A 193 1.90 4.63 -6.94
C LYS A 193 3.18 3.89 -6.54
N VAL A 194 3.83 3.30 -7.53
CA VAL A 194 5.13 2.63 -7.39
C VAL A 194 6.24 3.69 -7.41
N GLY A 195 7.10 3.66 -6.39
CA GLY A 195 8.30 4.47 -6.27
C GLY A 195 9.27 4.29 -7.46
N LYS A 196 10.14 5.28 -7.64
CA LYS A 196 11.28 5.17 -8.56
C LYS A 196 12.37 4.32 -7.95
#